data_AF-A0A8X8VZJ7-F1
#
_entry.id   AF-A0A8X8VZJ7-F1
#
_cell.length_a   1.000
_cell.length_b   1.000
_cell.length_c   1.000
_cell.angle_alpha   90.00
_cell.angle_beta   90.00
_cell.angle_gamma   90.00
#
_symmetry.space_group_name_H-M   'P 1'
#
loop_
_entity.id
_entity.type
_entity.pdbx_description
1 polymer ?
#
loop_
_entity_poly.entity_id
_entity_poly.type
_entity_poly.pdbx_seq_one_letter_code
_entity_poly.pdbx_strand_id
1 'polypeptide(L)'
;MARACDGARAPDKGTTDSIRPEAATIVLKKEMSTLTKPVYLLDVAALSGLRRDAHPSRYGGCAGLDCSHWCLPGLPDTWNQLLYAALF
;
A
#
# COMPACT_ATOMS: atom_id res chain seq x y z
N MET A 1 -3.96 -4.78 9.82
CA MET A 1 -4.04 -6.22 10.20
C MET A 1 -3.46 -7.05 9.05
N ALA A 2 -2.26 -7.60 9.19
CA ALA A 2 -1.65 -8.40 8.13
C ALA A 2 -2.38 -9.75 8.01
N ARG A 3 -3.31 -9.85 7.05
CA ARG A 3 -3.68 -11.15 6.48
C ARG A 3 -2.40 -11.72 5.88
N ALA A 4 -2.05 -12.97 6.19
CA ALA A 4 -0.84 -13.59 5.69
C ALA A 4 -0.77 -13.48 4.16
N CYS A 5 0.36 -13.00 3.64
CA CYS A 5 0.64 -12.91 2.20
C CYS A 5 1.16 -14.23 1.62
N ASP A 6 1.37 -15.25 2.46
CA ASP A 6 1.90 -16.54 2.02
C ASP A 6 0.97 -17.23 1.03
N GLY A 7 1.53 -17.64 -0.11
CA GLY A 7 0.78 -18.28 -1.19
C GLY A 7 -0.21 -17.39 -1.95
N ALA A 8 -0.29 -16.08 -1.66
CA ALA A 8 -1.11 -15.17 -2.46
C ALA A 8 -0.51 -15.00 -3.86
N ARG A 9 -1.34 -15.15 -4.90
CA ARG A 9 -0.92 -15.10 -6.32
C ARG A 9 -1.76 -14.18 -7.19
N ALA A 10 -2.77 -13.56 -6.61
CA ALA A 10 -3.66 -12.62 -7.28
C ALA A 10 -4.10 -11.54 -6.29
N PRO A 11 -4.42 -10.33 -6.79
CA PRO A 11 -5.03 -9.30 -5.98
C PRO A 11 -6.27 -9.82 -5.26
N ASP A 12 -6.53 -9.26 -4.09
CA ASP A 12 -7.78 -9.52 -3.38
C ASP A 12 -8.98 -9.09 -4.22
N LYS A 13 -10.03 -9.91 -4.17
CA LYS A 13 -11.33 -9.56 -4.75
C LYS A 13 -11.98 -8.50 -3.86
N GLY A 14 -12.24 -7.32 -4.40
CA GLY A 14 -12.88 -6.20 -3.68
C GLY A 14 -12.60 -4.86 -4.36
N THR A 15 -13.16 -3.80 -3.78
CA THR A 15 -12.85 -2.40 -4.16
C THR A 15 -12.01 -1.74 -3.07
N THR A 16 -11.43 -0.58 -3.36
CA THR A 16 -10.70 0.22 -2.36
C THR A 16 -11.58 0.57 -1.15
N ASP A 17 -12.88 0.77 -1.36
CA ASP A 17 -13.85 1.07 -0.30
C ASP A 17 -14.03 -0.11 0.67
N SER A 18 -13.68 -1.32 0.23
CA SER A 18 -13.71 -2.52 1.06
C SER A 18 -12.55 -2.55 2.07
N ILE A 19 -11.52 -1.71 1.89
CA ILE A 19 -10.37 -1.64 2.80
C ILE A 19 -10.66 -0.61 3.89
N ARG A 20 -10.87 -1.11 5.11
CA ARG A 20 -11.06 -0.26 6.28
C ARG A 20 -9.78 0.56 6.53
N PRO A 21 -9.87 1.90 6.62
CA PRO A 21 -8.71 2.72 6.92
C PRO A 21 -8.20 2.40 8.32
N GLU A 22 -6.87 2.29 8.43
CA GLU A 22 -6.22 2.11 9.72
C GLU A 22 -6.28 3.41 10.54
N ALA A 23 -6.23 3.30 11.86
CA ALA A 23 -6.29 4.46 12.75
C ALA A 23 -5.20 5.51 12.40
N ALA A 24 -4.00 5.05 12.04
CA ALA A 24 -2.90 5.91 11.61
C ALA A 24 -3.24 6.72 10.35
N THR A 25 -3.92 6.12 9.35
CA THR A 25 -4.34 6.81 8.13
C THR A 25 -5.37 7.91 8.43
N ILE A 26 -6.28 7.68 9.37
CA ILE A 26 -7.27 8.67 9.79
C ILE A 26 -6.58 9.87 10.44
N VAL A 27 -5.66 9.62 11.37
CA VAL A 27 -4.88 10.68 12.03
C VAL A 27 -4.03 11.43 11.01
N LEU A 28 -3.33 10.73 10.12
CA LEU A 28 -2.52 11.35 9.07
C LEU A 28 -3.35 12.30 8.21
N LYS A 29 -4.50 11.84 7.68
CA LYS A 29 -5.36 12.67 6.83
C LYS A 29 -5.87 13.91 7.57
N LYS A 30 -6.20 13.77 8.85
CA LYS A 30 -6.61 14.90 9.70
C LYS A 30 -5.47 15.92 9.84
N GLU A 31 -4.27 15.49 10.24
CA GLU A 31 -3.15 16.41 10.45
C GLU A 31 -2.68 17.04 9.13
N MET A 32 -2.73 16.30 8.02
CA MET A 32 -2.42 16.85 6.70
C MET A 32 -3.35 18.00 6.30
N SER A 33 -4.60 18.00 6.78
CA SER A 33 -5.56 19.07 6.49
C SER A 33 -5.31 20.38 7.27
N THR A 34 -4.45 20.34 8.30
CA THR A 34 -4.15 21.51 9.15
C THR A 34 -2.84 22.20 8.77
N LEU A 35 -2.09 21.65 7.80
CA LEU A 35 -0.78 22.17 7.40
C LEU A 35 -0.88 23.55 6.75
N THR A 36 -0.10 24.51 7.26
CA THR A 36 0.03 25.86 6.66
C THR A 36 0.63 25.82 5.25
N LYS A 37 1.54 24.87 5.00
CA LYS A 37 2.08 24.60 3.68
C LYS A 37 1.46 23.31 3.15
N PRO A 38 0.55 23.37 2.17
CA PRO A 38 -0.11 22.18 1.65
C PRO A 38 0.91 21.18 1.12
N VAL A 39 0.71 19.91 1.45
CA VAL A 39 1.49 18.78 0.92
C VAL A 39 0.50 17.85 0.23
N TYR A 40 0.87 17.37 -0.97
CA TYR A 40 0.07 16.40 -1.69
C TYR A 40 0.26 15.01 -1.06
N LEU A 41 -0.78 14.47 -0.45
CA LEU A 41 -0.78 13.09 0.07
C LEU A 41 -1.13 12.12 -1.05
N LEU A 42 -0.14 11.34 -1.49
CA LEU A 42 -0.38 10.22 -2.39
C LEU A 42 -0.96 9.04 -1.59
N ASP A 43 -2.29 8.99 -1.49
CA ASP A 43 -3.00 7.98 -0.70
C ASP A 43 -3.09 6.63 -1.43
N VAL A 44 -2.08 5.79 -1.22
CA VAL A 44 -2.00 4.44 -1.79
C VAL A 44 -2.46 3.34 -0.83
N ALA A 45 -2.97 3.69 0.36
CA ALA A 45 -3.19 2.70 1.43
C ALA A 45 -4.25 1.66 1.06
N ALA A 46 -5.41 2.10 0.57
CA ALA A 46 -6.50 1.20 0.19
C ALA A 46 -6.15 0.33 -1.02
N LEU A 47 -5.53 0.92 -2.06
CA LEU A 47 -5.05 0.18 -3.23
C LEU A 47 -4.03 -0.89 -2.82
N SER A 48 -3.06 -0.53 -1.97
CA SER A 48 -2.01 -1.44 -1.52
C SER A 48 -2.56 -2.56 -0.62
N GLY A 49 -3.61 -2.25 0.16
CA GLY A 49 -4.30 -3.24 0.98
C GLY A 49 -4.94 -4.39 0.19
N LEU A 50 -5.23 -4.19 -1.10
CA LEU A 50 -5.75 -5.23 -2.00
C LEU A 50 -4.65 -6.12 -2.58
N ARG A 51 -3.37 -5.81 -2.34
CA ARG A 51 -2.24 -6.37 -3.11
C ARG A 51 -1.38 -7.32 -2.31
N ARG A 52 -1.99 -8.24 -1.56
CA ARG A 52 -1.25 -9.28 -0.82
C ARG A 52 -0.36 -10.14 -1.73
N ASP A 53 -0.71 -10.28 -3.00
CA ASP A 53 0.04 -10.99 -4.03
C ASP A 53 1.37 -10.34 -4.40
N ALA A 54 1.57 -9.06 -4.06
CA ALA A 54 2.75 -8.31 -4.47
C ALA A 54 3.91 -8.36 -3.46
N HIS A 55 3.77 -9.12 -2.37
CA HIS A 55 4.82 -9.27 -1.36
C HIS A 55 5.82 -10.38 -1.71
N PRO A 56 7.10 -10.28 -1.29
CA PRO A 56 8.09 -11.35 -1.43
C PRO A 56 7.70 -12.64 -0.72
N SER A 57 6.87 -12.57 0.33
CA SER A 57 6.46 -13.74 1.10
C SER A 57 7.71 -14.48 1.62
N ARG A 58 7.86 -15.77 1.31
CA ARG A 58 9.01 -16.60 1.70
C ARG A 58 10.30 -16.28 0.95
N TYR A 59 10.24 -15.41 -0.06
CA TYR A 59 11.38 -15.06 -0.93
C TYR A 59 12.07 -13.74 -0.54
N GLY A 60 11.73 -13.15 0.62
CA GLY A 60 12.30 -11.89 1.13
C GLY A 60 13.72 -11.97 1.70
N GLY A 61 14.42 -13.09 1.56
CA GLY A 61 15.84 -13.24 1.97
C GLY A 61 16.11 -13.39 3.47
N CYS A 62 15.22 -12.93 4.35
CA CYS A 62 15.30 -13.14 5.80
C CYS A 62 14.51 -14.41 6.21
N ALA A 63 14.93 -15.06 7.31
CA ALA A 63 14.23 -16.21 7.86
C ALA A 63 12.82 -15.82 8.33
N GLY A 64 11.81 -16.05 7.49
CA GLY A 64 10.42 -15.75 7.82
C GLY A 64 9.58 -15.40 6.59
N LEU A 65 8.34 -15.00 6.88
CA LEU A 65 7.39 -14.51 5.88
C LEU A 65 7.47 -12.99 5.82
N ASP A 66 7.93 -12.44 4.69
CA ASP A 66 7.96 -11.00 4.46
C ASP A 66 6.68 -10.53 3.77
N CYS A 67 5.78 -9.93 4.56
CA CYS A 67 4.58 -9.25 4.08
C CYS A 67 4.66 -7.72 4.29
N SER A 68 5.87 -7.19 4.43
CA SER A 68 6.12 -5.77 4.65
C SER A 68 6.77 -5.09 3.45
N HIS A 69 7.66 -5.81 2.75
CA HIS A 69 8.28 -5.34 1.53
C HIS A 69 7.48 -5.76 0.29
N TRP A 70 7.88 -5.26 -0.87
CA TRP A 70 7.21 -5.51 -2.14
C TRP A 70 8.20 -6.10 -3.14
N CYS A 71 7.73 -7.04 -3.97
CA CYS A 71 8.49 -7.50 -5.13
C CYS A 71 8.68 -6.36 -6.15
N LEU A 72 9.80 -6.42 -6.88
CA LEU A 72 10.06 -5.60 -8.05
C LEU A 72 10.35 -6.50 -9.27
N PRO A 73 9.73 -6.27 -10.44
CA PRO A 73 8.65 -5.30 -10.68
C PRO A 73 7.37 -5.65 -9.89
N GLY A 74 6.56 -4.66 -9.54
CA GLY A 74 5.39 -4.88 -8.67
C GLY A 74 4.61 -3.62 -8.25
N LEU A 75 4.01 -3.69 -7.07
CA LEU A 75 3.13 -2.63 -6.55
C LEU A 75 3.78 -1.23 -6.49
N PRO A 76 5.06 -1.08 -6.07
CA PRO A 76 5.72 0.23 -6.04
C PRO A 76 5.79 0.90 -7.42
N ASP A 77 5.77 0.14 -8.51
CA ASP A 77 5.75 0.71 -9.86
C ASP A 77 4.43 1.46 -10.12
N THR A 78 3.31 0.93 -9.62
CA THR A 78 2.01 1.64 -9.68
C THR A 78 2.04 2.93 -8.86
N TRP A 79 2.68 2.93 -7.69
CA TRP A 79 2.83 4.17 -6.90
C TRP A 79 3.63 5.23 -7.67
N ASN A 80 4.69 4.82 -8.36
CA ASN A 80 5.47 5.72 -9.20
C ASN A 80 4.66 6.26 -10.39
N GLN A 81 3.80 5.46 -11.01
CA GLN A 81 2.90 5.93 -12.07
C GLN A 81 1.87 6.95 -11.55
N LEU A 82 1.28 6.70 -10.38
CA LEU A 82 0.35 7.65 -9.75
C LEU A 82 1.06 8.94 -9.33
N LEU A 83 2.29 8.85 -8.81
CA LEU A 83 3.11 10.01 -8.50
C LEU A 83 3.41 10.82 -9.76
N TYR A 84 3.83 10.15 -10.83
CA TYR A 84 4.10 10.81 -12.12
C TYR A 84 2.86 11.56 -12.63
N ALA A 85 1.69 10.92 -12.60
CA ALA A 85 0.42 11.55 -12.99
C ALA A 85 -0.06 12.68 -12.04
N ALA A 86 0.45 12.76 -10.82
CA ALA A 86 0.16 13.86 -9.90
C ALA A 86 1.10 15.06 -10.09
N LEU A 87 2.27 14.84 -10.69
CA LEU A 87 3.27 15.87 -10.95
C LEU A 87 3.07 16.60 -12.29
N PHE A 88 2.41 15.94 -13.26
CA PHE A 88 2.23 16.42 -14.64
C PHE A 88 0.78 16.26 -15.08
#